data_AF-A0A7L1FGC0-F1
#
_entry.id   AF-A0A7L1FGC0-F1
#
_cell.length_a   1.000
_cell.length_b   1.000
_cell.length_c   1.000
_cell.angle_alpha   90.00
_cell.angle_beta   90.00
_cell.angle_gamma   90.00
#
_symmetry.space_group_name_H-M   'P 1'
#
loop_
_entity.id
_entity.type
_entity.pdbx_description
1 polymer ?
#
loop_
_entity_poly.entity_id
_entity_poly.type
_entity_poly.pdbx_seq_one_letter_code
_entity_poly.pdbx_strand_id
1 'polypeptide(L)'
;RILLTVVVIFRILIVAIVGETVYEDEQTMFMCNTLQPGCNQACYDHAFPISHIRYWVFQIILVCTPSLCFITYSVHQAAKQRERRCSFLQPPPETPKKPPRVNGGLEGGPKEDVEGGGITGRGPRSAKMRRQEGISRFYVIQVVFRNALEIGFLAGQYFLYGFHVPAISECSRYPCVKEVECYVSRPTEKSVFLVFMFAVSGVCVLLNLAELNHLGWRKVRAAVRGARARRKSL
;
A
#
# COMPACT_ATOMS: atom_id res chain seq x y z
N ARG A 1 6.49 12.33 -2.04
CA ARG A 1 5.04 12.22 -1.69
C ARG A 1 4.05 12.76 -2.73
N ILE A 2 3.91 14.09 -2.97
CA ILE A 2 2.89 14.63 -3.90
C ILE A 2 3.04 14.02 -5.31
N LEU A 3 4.28 13.97 -5.82
CA LEU A 3 4.58 13.38 -7.13
C LEU A 3 4.11 11.91 -7.25
N LEU A 4 4.28 11.11 -6.20
CA LEU A 4 3.85 9.71 -6.20
C LEU A 4 2.32 9.57 -6.27
N THR A 5 1.59 10.43 -5.55
CA THR A 5 0.13 10.46 -5.61
C THR A 5 -0.35 10.91 -6.99
N VAL A 6 0.29 11.94 -7.56
CA VAL A 6 -0.02 12.43 -8.92
C VAL A 6 0.17 11.32 -9.96
N VAL A 7 1.27 10.56 -9.91
CA VAL A 7 1.48 9.50 -10.91
C VAL A 7 0.52 8.32 -10.74
N VAL A 8 0.12 7.97 -9.51
CA VAL A 8 -0.91 6.94 -9.29
C VAL A 8 -2.26 7.38 -9.88
N ILE A 9 -2.66 8.64 -9.66
CA ILE A 9 -3.90 9.19 -10.23
C ILE A 9 -3.81 9.18 -11.76
N PHE A 10 -2.70 9.66 -12.31
CA PHE A 10 -2.46 9.66 -13.75
C PHE A 10 -2.56 8.26 -14.36
N ARG A 11 -1.97 7.24 -13.72
CA ARG A 11 -2.12 5.84 -14.14
C ARG A 11 -3.57 5.36 -14.12
N ILE A 12 -4.33 5.68 -13.07
CA ILE A 12 -5.75 5.32 -12.98
C ILE A 12 -6.53 5.94 -14.13
N LEU A 13 -6.32 7.24 -14.40
CA LEU A 13 -6.99 7.96 -15.49
C LEU A 13 -6.68 7.36 -16.85
N ILE A 14 -5.41 7.06 -17.11
CA ILE A 14 -4.99 6.45 -18.37
C ILE A 14 -5.59 5.06 -18.55
N VAL A 15 -5.54 4.22 -17.52
CA VAL A 15 -6.12 2.87 -17.56
C VAL A 15 -7.63 2.93 -17.75
N ALA A 16 -8.32 3.88 -17.11
CA ALA A 16 -9.77 4.04 -17.27
C ALA A 16 -10.15 4.55 -18.67
N ILE A 17 -9.50 5.59 -19.17
CA ILE A 17 -9.87 6.23 -20.44
C ILE A 17 -9.37 5.42 -21.63
N VAL A 18 -8.07 5.17 -21.69
CA VAL A 18 -7.42 4.52 -22.85
C VAL A 18 -7.64 3.01 -22.82
N GLY A 19 -7.74 2.43 -21.62
CA GLY A 19 -8.02 1.00 -21.48
C GLY A 19 -9.34 0.59 -22.10
N GLU A 20 -10.40 1.36 -21.87
CA GLU A 20 -11.71 1.10 -22.47
C GLU A 20 -11.64 1.22 -24.00
N THR A 21 -11.05 2.28 -24.55
CA THR A 21 -11.06 2.51 -26.01
C THR A 21 -10.14 1.58 -26.82
N VAL A 22 -9.02 1.13 -26.24
CA VAL A 22 -8.00 0.33 -26.96
C VAL A 22 -8.24 -1.17 -26.80
N TYR A 23 -8.85 -1.59 -25.69
CA TYR A 23 -9.04 -3.00 -25.36
C TYR A 23 -10.51 -3.45 -25.38
N GLU A 24 -11.49 -2.58 -25.68
CA GLU A 24 -12.91 -2.97 -25.80
C GLU A 24 -13.16 -4.07 -26.83
N ASP A 25 -12.46 -4.01 -27.96
CA ASP A 25 -12.68 -4.87 -29.12
C ASP A 25 -11.64 -6.00 -29.20
N GLU A 26 -10.85 -6.22 -28.13
CA GLU A 26 -9.70 -7.13 -28.19
C GLU A 26 -10.08 -8.58 -28.52
N GLN A 27 -11.25 -9.04 -28.05
CA GLN A 27 -11.76 -10.38 -28.33
C GLN A 27 -12.57 -10.45 -29.62
N THR A 28 -13.36 -9.42 -29.94
CA THR A 28 -14.25 -9.42 -31.10
C THR A 28 -13.48 -9.23 -32.41
N MET A 29 -12.37 -8.47 -32.38
CA MET A 29 -11.52 -8.19 -33.53
C MET A 29 -10.29 -9.13 -33.60
N PHE A 30 -10.19 -10.13 -32.73
CA PHE A 30 -9.19 -11.20 -32.86
C PHE A 30 -9.73 -12.28 -33.81
N MET A 31 -9.17 -12.35 -35.01
CA MET A 31 -9.66 -13.22 -36.08
C MET A 31 -8.60 -14.20 -36.53
N CYS A 32 -8.91 -15.50 -36.50
CA CYS A 32 -8.07 -16.53 -37.10
C CYS A 32 -8.55 -16.90 -38.51
N ASN A 33 -7.61 -17.23 -39.39
CA ASN A 33 -7.89 -17.68 -40.76
C ASN A 33 -8.43 -19.12 -40.79
N THR A 34 -9.65 -19.31 -40.27
CA THR A 34 -10.31 -20.61 -40.17
C THR A 34 -11.82 -20.46 -40.00
N LEU A 35 -12.58 -21.43 -40.50
CA LEU A 35 -14.03 -21.53 -40.31
C LEU A 35 -14.41 -22.40 -39.10
N GLN A 36 -13.41 -22.91 -38.36
CA GLN A 36 -13.62 -23.82 -37.25
C GLN A 36 -14.22 -23.08 -36.04
N PRO A 37 -15.42 -23.47 -35.55
CA PRO A 37 -16.03 -22.83 -34.40
C PRO A 37 -15.19 -23.02 -33.12
N GLY A 38 -15.09 -21.96 -32.33
CA GLY A 38 -14.35 -21.95 -31.06
C GLY A 38 -12.82 -21.81 -31.19
N CYS A 39 -12.25 -21.93 -32.40
CA CYS A 39 -10.80 -21.79 -32.59
C CYS A 39 -10.30 -20.37 -32.24
N ASN A 40 -11.01 -19.32 -32.67
CA ASN A 40 -10.64 -17.93 -32.32
C ASN A 40 -10.57 -17.72 -30.79
N GLN A 41 -11.56 -18.23 -30.05
CA GLN A 41 -11.60 -18.07 -28.60
C GLN A 41 -10.48 -18.85 -27.89
N ALA A 42 -10.21 -20.09 -28.34
CA ALA A 42 -9.13 -20.90 -27.76
C ALA A 42 -7.74 -20.31 -28.05
N CYS A 43 -7.53 -19.79 -29.26
CA CYS A 43 -6.28 -19.14 -29.64
C CYS A 43 -6.09 -17.78 -28.97
N TYR A 44 -7.17 -17.01 -28.80
CA TYR A 44 -7.11 -15.77 -28.02
C TYR A 44 -6.66 -16.03 -26.58
N ASP A 45 -7.26 -17.01 -25.90
CA ASP A 45 -6.89 -17.41 -24.54
C ASP A 45 -5.44 -17.92 -24.45
N HIS A 46 -4.93 -18.56 -25.51
CA HIS A 46 -3.55 -19.00 -25.59
C HIS A 46 -2.56 -17.85 -25.77
N ALA A 47 -2.85 -16.94 -26.70
CA ALA A 47 -2.00 -15.81 -27.02
C ALA A 47 -1.98 -14.76 -25.89
N PHE A 48 -3.12 -14.55 -25.24
CA PHE A 48 -3.30 -13.53 -24.20
C PHE A 48 -3.98 -14.14 -22.96
N PRO A 49 -3.25 -14.93 -22.14
CA PRO A 49 -3.82 -15.59 -20.96
C PRO A 49 -4.41 -14.60 -19.94
N ILE A 50 -3.87 -13.38 -19.90
CA ILE A 50 -4.46 -12.24 -19.22
C ILE A 50 -4.31 -11.01 -20.12
N SER A 51 -5.40 -10.27 -20.34
CA SER A 51 -5.31 -9.04 -21.12
C SER A 51 -4.55 -7.95 -20.37
N HIS A 52 -3.82 -7.12 -21.12
CA HIS A 52 -2.97 -6.06 -20.56
C HIS A 52 -3.75 -5.11 -19.65
N ILE A 53 -4.99 -4.77 -20.03
CA ILE A 53 -5.86 -3.91 -19.23
C ILE A 53 -6.17 -4.53 -17.85
N ARG A 54 -6.50 -5.82 -17.81
CA ARG A 54 -6.75 -6.54 -16.54
C ARG A 54 -5.49 -6.60 -15.69
N TYR A 55 -4.34 -6.83 -16.31
CA TYR A 55 -3.05 -6.82 -15.63
C TYR A 55 -2.78 -5.48 -14.92
N TRP A 56 -2.97 -4.36 -15.62
CA TRP A 56 -2.78 -3.03 -15.02
C TRP A 56 -3.81 -2.70 -13.94
N VAL A 57 -5.05 -3.15 -14.09
CA VAL A 57 -6.07 -3.01 -13.03
C VAL A 57 -5.63 -3.76 -11.77
N PHE A 58 -5.19 -5.02 -11.88
CA PHE A 58 -4.68 -5.77 -10.73
C PHE A 58 -3.44 -5.11 -10.10
N GLN A 59 -2.52 -4.61 -10.93
CA GLN A 59 -1.37 -3.85 -10.47
C GLN A 59 -1.81 -2.64 -9.63
N ILE A 60 -2.71 -1.80 -10.14
CA ILE A 60 -3.19 -0.59 -9.44
C ILE A 60 -3.84 -0.97 -8.10
N ILE A 61 -4.71 -1.97 -8.09
CA ILE A 61 -5.40 -2.42 -6.88
C ILE A 61 -4.37 -2.86 -5.84
N LEU A 62 -3.49 -3.79 -6.18
CA LEU A 62 -2.53 -4.37 -5.24
C LEU A 62 -1.49 -3.36 -4.76
N VAL A 63 -1.06 -2.42 -5.60
CA VAL A 63 -0.16 -1.33 -5.21
C VAL A 63 -0.84 -0.30 -4.29
N CYS A 64 -2.14 -0.06 -4.47
CA CYS A 64 -2.91 0.86 -3.64
C CYS A 64 -3.27 0.28 -2.27
N THR A 65 -3.55 -1.02 -2.17
CA THR A 65 -3.99 -1.69 -0.93
C THR A 65 -3.11 -1.38 0.29
N PRO A 66 -1.76 -1.46 0.26
CA PRO A 66 -0.91 -1.20 1.42
C PRO A 66 -1.02 0.24 1.92
N SER A 67 -1.15 1.19 1.00
CA SER A 67 -1.32 2.61 1.33
C SER A 67 -2.67 2.87 1.98
N LEU A 68 -3.74 2.27 1.45
CA LEU A 68 -5.08 2.37 2.01
C LEU A 68 -5.15 1.72 3.40
N CYS A 69 -4.60 0.52 3.57
CA CYS A 69 -4.52 -0.15 4.87
C CYS A 69 -3.78 0.71 5.90
N PHE A 70 -2.66 1.34 5.52
CA PHE A 70 -1.91 2.23 6.41
C PHE A 70 -2.69 3.49 6.77
N ILE A 71 -3.35 4.14 5.81
CA ILE A 71 -4.18 5.32 6.06
C ILE A 71 -5.31 4.95 7.03
N THR A 72 -6.07 3.89 6.74
CA THR A 72 -7.16 3.39 7.59
C THR A 72 -6.66 3.06 9.00
N TYR A 73 -5.53 2.37 9.13
CA TYR A 73 -4.90 2.09 10.41
C TYR A 73 -4.55 3.37 11.18
N SER A 74 -3.93 4.34 10.50
CA SER A 74 -3.49 5.60 11.12
C SER A 74 -4.67 6.46 11.60
N VAL A 75 -5.75 6.51 10.81
CA VAL A 75 -6.99 7.23 11.14
C VAL A 75 -7.70 6.54 12.30
N HIS A 76 -7.88 5.22 12.24
CA HIS A 76 -8.50 4.45 13.32
C HIS A 76 -7.72 4.57 14.63
N GLN A 77 -6.38 4.51 14.55
CA GLN A 77 -5.53 4.69 15.72
C GLN A 77 -5.66 6.12 16.28
N ALA A 78 -5.72 7.15 15.44
CA ALA A 78 -5.93 8.54 15.88
C ALA A 78 -7.30 8.74 16.54
N ALA A 79 -8.37 8.16 15.98
CA ALA A 79 -9.72 8.21 16.56
C ALA A 79 -9.75 7.58 17.96
N LYS A 80 -9.20 6.36 18.10
CA LYS A 80 -9.09 5.66 19.38
C LYS A 80 -8.24 6.43 20.41
N GLN A 81 -7.32 7.29 19.97
CA GLN A 81 -6.60 8.18 20.89
C GLN A 81 -7.43 9.35 21.36
N ARG A 82 -8.21 9.94 20.46
CA ARG A 82 -9.10 11.05 20.80
C ARG A 82 -10.08 10.62 21.89
N GLU A 83 -10.66 9.42 21.76
CA GLU A 83 -11.54 8.83 22.77
C GLU A 83 -10.85 8.71 24.13
N ARG A 84 -9.68 8.05 24.20
CA ARG A 84 -8.93 7.90 25.46
C ARG A 84 -8.55 9.23 26.11
N ARG A 85 -8.31 10.27 25.30
CA ARG A 85 -7.96 11.61 25.80
C ARG A 85 -9.20 12.35 26.31
N CYS A 86 -10.36 12.19 25.68
CA CYS A 86 -11.64 12.74 26.14
C CYS A 86 -12.14 12.05 27.42
N SER A 87 -12.01 10.72 27.54
CA SER A 87 -12.39 10.01 28.77
C SER A 87 -11.55 10.41 29.99
N PHE A 88 -10.30 10.85 29.79
CA PHE A 88 -9.44 11.33 30.87
C PHE A 88 -9.73 12.79 31.29
N LEU A 89 -10.45 13.55 30.46
CA LEU A 89 -10.91 14.92 30.77
C LEU A 89 -12.26 14.94 31.50
N GLN A 90 -12.89 13.78 31.70
CA GLN A 90 -14.10 13.65 32.48
C GLN A 90 -13.71 13.52 33.97
N PRO A 91 -14.07 14.47 34.85
CA PRO A 91 -13.83 14.32 36.28
C PRO A 91 -14.56 13.06 36.79
N PRO A 92 -14.03 12.37 37.82
CA PRO A 92 -14.70 11.20 38.38
C PRO A 92 -16.13 11.59 38.80
N PRO A 93 -17.13 10.71 38.61
CA PRO A 93 -18.48 10.99 39.09
C PRO A 93 -18.40 11.19 40.61
N GLU A 94 -18.87 12.35 41.08
CA GLU A 94 -18.97 12.62 42.51
C GLU A 94 -19.85 11.53 43.15
N THR A 95 -19.23 10.65 43.93
CA THR A 95 -19.97 9.70 44.76
C THR A 95 -20.84 10.49 45.74
N PRO A 96 -22.15 10.23 45.84
CA PRO A 96 -23.03 10.96 46.76
C PRO A 96 -22.60 10.70 48.21
N LYS A 97 -22.16 11.74 48.90
CA LYS A 97 -21.87 11.70 50.34
C LYS A 97 -23.17 11.40 51.10
N LYS A 98 -23.21 10.31 51.88
CA LYS A 98 -24.30 10.00 52.82
C LYS A 98 -24.34 11.05 53.96
N PRO A 99 -25.52 11.37 54.51
CA PRO A 99 -25.70 12.50 55.43
C PRO A 99 -25.09 12.23 56.83
N PRO A 100 -24.86 13.30 57.62
CA PRO A 100 -24.06 13.23 58.83
C PRO A 100 -24.83 12.58 59.99
N ARG A 101 -24.15 11.73 60.76
CA ARG A 101 -24.58 11.34 62.11
C ARG A 101 -23.70 12.05 63.13
N VAL A 102 -24.34 12.91 63.91
CA VAL A 102 -23.81 13.61 65.07
C VAL A 102 -23.82 12.67 66.27
N ASN A 103 -22.69 12.54 66.98
CA ASN A 103 -22.57 12.66 68.44
C ASN A 103 -21.19 12.23 68.98
N GLY A 104 -20.47 13.20 69.58
CA GLY A 104 -19.80 13.13 70.88
C GLY A 104 -18.56 12.24 71.09
N GLY A 105 -17.48 12.84 71.63
CA GLY A 105 -16.45 12.11 72.40
C GLY A 105 -15.02 12.62 72.19
N LEU A 106 -14.30 12.81 73.29
CA LEU A 106 -13.01 13.51 73.46
C LEU A 106 -11.75 12.68 73.11
N GLU A 107 -10.66 13.44 72.84
CA GLU A 107 -9.23 13.15 73.11
C GLU A 107 -8.38 12.24 72.20
N GLY A 108 -7.17 12.76 71.85
CA GLY A 108 -5.92 11.98 71.98
C GLY A 108 -5.02 11.79 70.75
N GLY A 109 -4.05 12.71 70.56
CA GLY A 109 -2.63 12.37 70.23
C GLY A 109 -2.21 12.08 68.77
N PRO A 110 -0.99 12.50 68.33
CA PRO A 110 -0.45 12.29 66.98
C PRO A 110 0.49 11.06 66.89
N LYS A 111 0.44 10.28 65.79
CA LYS A 111 1.56 9.40 65.36
C LYS A 111 1.64 9.23 63.84
N GLU A 112 2.89 9.15 63.41
CA GLU A 112 3.48 9.13 62.08
C GLU A 112 3.23 7.84 61.28
N ASP A 113 3.82 7.82 60.09
CA ASP A 113 4.16 6.67 59.21
C ASP A 113 3.30 6.55 57.93
N VAL A 114 3.61 7.40 56.95
CA VAL A 114 3.30 7.14 55.53
C VAL A 114 4.61 6.83 54.83
N GLU A 115 4.98 5.56 54.86
CA GLU A 115 5.96 4.98 53.94
C GLU A 115 5.26 3.94 53.05
N GLY A 116 5.59 3.95 51.76
CA GLY A 116 5.34 2.82 50.87
C GLY A 116 4.19 2.99 49.88
N GLY A 117 4.53 3.44 48.66
CA GLY A 117 3.59 3.39 47.54
C GLY A 117 4.10 4.05 46.27
N GLY A 118 5.36 3.80 45.89
CA GLY A 118 5.93 4.29 44.64
C GLY A 118 5.17 3.78 43.42
N ILE A 119 4.22 4.57 42.92
CA ILE A 119 3.71 4.41 41.56
C ILE A 119 4.75 5.07 40.65
N THR A 120 5.61 4.24 40.06
CA THR A 120 6.53 4.63 39.00
C THR A 120 5.74 5.26 37.85
N GLY A 121 5.64 6.58 37.85
CA GLY A 121 5.06 7.37 36.78
C GLY A 121 5.92 7.24 35.53
N ARG A 122 5.71 6.20 34.73
CA ARG A 122 6.31 6.07 33.41
C ARG A 122 5.69 7.14 32.51
N GLY A 123 6.32 8.32 32.49
CA GLY A 123 5.70 9.55 32.03
C GLY A 123 5.14 9.53 30.59
N PRO A 124 4.22 10.47 30.26
CA PRO A 124 3.58 10.60 28.94
C PRO A 124 4.56 10.68 27.75
N ARG A 125 5.81 11.09 28.02
CA ARG A 125 6.89 11.23 27.02
C ARG A 125 7.40 9.88 26.50
N SER A 126 7.47 8.83 27.33
CA SER A 126 7.93 7.51 26.89
C SER A 126 6.90 6.79 26.01
N ALA A 127 5.60 6.97 26.32
CA ALA A 127 4.50 6.43 25.51
C ALA A 127 4.36 7.15 24.15
N LYS A 128 4.58 8.48 24.10
CA LYS A 128 4.65 9.25 22.83
C LYS A 128 5.82 8.78 21.94
N MET A 129 7.01 8.57 22.52
CA MET A 129 8.20 8.14 21.78
C MET A 129 8.06 6.73 21.19
N ARG A 130 7.64 5.73 21.99
CA ARG A 130 7.35 4.35 21.50
C ARG A 130 6.27 4.34 20.41
N ARG A 131 5.28 5.23 20.49
CA ARG A 131 4.18 5.33 19.51
C ARG A 131 4.62 5.94 18.18
N GLN A 132 5.41 7.03 18.21
CA GLN A 132 5.93 7.66 17.00
C GLN A 132 6.89 6.71 16.24
N GLU A 133 7.59 5.85 16.98
CA GLU A 133 8.42 4.78 16.43
C GLU A 133 7.60 3.66 15.79
N GLY A 134 6.49 3.24 16.41
CA GLY A 134 5.56 2.23 15.86
C GLY A 134 4.90 2.67 14.54
N ILE A 135 4.36 3.90 14.50
CA ILE A 135 3.78 4.49 13.28
C ILE A 135 4.83 4.58 12.17
N SER A 136 6.08 4.92 12.52
CA SER A 136 7.19 4.93 11.54
C SER A 136 7.55 3.55 11.00
N ARG A 137 7.41 2.45 11.77
CA ARG A 137 7.74 1.10 11.31
C ARG A 137 6.70 0.58 10.33
N PHE A 138 5.40 0.69 10.66
CA PHE A 138 4.32 0.31 9.73
C PHE A 138 4.37 1.14 8.44
N TYR A 139 4.71 2.42 8.52
CA TYR A 139 4.94 3.24 7.34
C TYR A 139 6.10 2.74 6.47
N VAL A 140 7.21 2.30 7.06
CA VAL A 140 8.33 1.76 6.28
C VAL A 140 7.94 0.42 5.64
N ILE A 141 7.29 -0.46 6.39
CA ILE A 141 6.85 -1.78 5.88
C ILE A 141 5.90 -1.62 4.69
N GLN A 142 4.88 -0.75 4.81
CA GLN A 142 3.92 -0.57 3.71
C GLN A 142 4.59 0.04 2.45
N VAL A 143 5.55 0.96 2.62
CA VAL A 143 6.31 1.52 1.49
C VAL A 143 7.17 0.46 0.82
N VAL A 144 7.89 -0.36 1.60
CA VAL A 144 8.73 -1.44 1.07
C VAL A 144 7.87 -2.46 0.32
N PHE A 145 6.76 -2.88 0.92
CA PHE A 145 5.84 -3.84 0.29
C PHE A 145 5.23 -3.27 -1.00
N ARG A 146 4.78 -2.01 -0.99
CA ARG A 146 4.30 -1.32 -2.20
C ARG A 146 5.36 -1.28 -3.30
N ASN A 147 6.61 -0.98 -2.95
CA ASN A 147 7.71 -0.93 -3.92
C ASN A 147 8.06 -2.32 -4.47
N ALA A 148 8.03 -3.35 -3.63
CA ALA A 148 8.22 -4.73 -4.06
C ALA A 148 7.11 -5.18 -5.04
N LEU A 149 5.86 -4.82 -4.78
CA LEU A 149 4.75 -5.08 -5.71
C LEU A 149 4.95 -4.35 -7.04
N GLU A 150 5.28 -3.06 -7.05
CA GLU A 150 5.54 -2.32 -8.30
C GLU A 150 6.68 -2.95 -9.12
N ILE A 151 7.78 -3.36 -8.48
CA ILE A 151 8.89 -4.05 -9.15
C ILE A 151 8.42 -5.41 -9.69
N GLY A 152 7.66 -6.17 -8.89
CA GLY A 152 7.11 -7.46 -9.30
C GLY A 152 6.20 -7.35 -10.52
N PHE A 153 5.30 -6.36 -10.54
CA PHE A 153 4.44 -6.10 -11.69
C PHE A 153 5.21 -5.56 -12.89
N LEU A 154 6.28 -4.78 -12.70
CA LEU A 154 7.12 -4.33 -13.81
C LEU A 154 7.86 -5.49 -14.45
N ALA A 155 8.46 -6.37 -13.63
CA ALA A 155 9.12 -7.58 -14.10
C ALA A 155 8.12 -8.55 -14.77
N GLY A 156 6.96 -8.76 -14.15
CA GLY A 156 5.90 -9.60 -14.70
C GLY A 156 5.42 -9.11 -16.07
N GLN A 157 5.28 -7.80 -16.27
CA GLN A 157 4.89 -7.23 -17.56
C GLN A 157 5.95 -7.55 -18.64
N TYR A 158 7.22 -7.38 -18.30
CA TYR A 158 8.32 -7.69 -19.21
C TYR A 158 8.35 -9.17 -19.60
N PHE A 159 8.19 -10.08 -18.65
CA PHE A 159 8.24 -11.52 -18.92
C PHE A 159 6.97 -12.07 -19.59
N LEU A 160 5.79 -11.51 -19.31
CA LEU A 160 4.54 -11.97 -19.90
C LEU A 160 4.28 -11.38 -21.29
N TYR A 161 4.60 -10.11 -21.50
CA TYR A 161 4.17 -9.37 -22.69
C TYR A 161 5.32 -8.78 -23.52
N GLY A 162 6.52 -8.65 -22.95
CA GLY A 162 7.64 -7.99 -23.61
C GLY A 162 7.40 -6.48 -23.84
N PHE A 163 7.78 -5.97 -25.01
CA PHE A 163 7.62 -4.56 -25.40
C PHE A 163 6.85 -4.36 -26.72
N HIS A 164 6.39 -5.44 -27.32
CA HIS A 164 5.79 -5.41 -28.66
C HIS A 164 4.72 -6.49 -28.77
N VAL A 165 3.52 -6.08 -29.17
CA VAL A 165 2.40 -6.97 -29.45
C VAL A 165 2.47 -7.36 -30.93
N PRO A 166 2.64 -8.66 -31.28
CA PRO A 166 2.73 -9.07 -32.67
C PRO A 166 1.38 -8.85 -33.38
N ALA A 167 1.44 -8.47 -34.66
CA ALA A 167 0.24 -8.29 -35.48
C ALA A 167 -0.41 -9.64 -35.87
N ILE A 168 0.40 -10.70 -35.93
CA ILE A 168 -0.01 -12.04 -36.31
C ILE A 168 0.51 -13.01 -35.24
N SER A 169 -0.37 -13.91 -34.77
CA SER A 169 -0.06 -14.99 -33.84
C SER A 169 -0.40 -16.32 -34.49
N GLU A 170 0.57 -17.22 -34.55
CA GLU A 170 0.36 -18.61 -34.98
C GLU A 170 -0.24 -19.41 -33.81
N CYS A 171 -1.18 -20.31 -34.12
CA CYS A 171 -1.88 -21.09 -33.11
C CYS A 171 -2.29 -22.48 -33.63
N SER A 172 -2.05 -23.51 -32.82
CA SER A 172 -2.45 -24.90 -33.07
C SER A 172 -3.26 -25.52 -31.92
N ARG A 173 -3.91 -24.69 -31.08
CA ARG A 173 -4.65 -25.14 -29.90
C ARG A 173 -6.01 -25.73 -30.28
N TYR A 174 -6.43 -26.84 -29.65
CA TYR A 174 -7.79 -27.37 -29.83
C TYR A 174 -8.84 -26.28 -29.52
N PRO A 175 -9.89 -26.10 -30.34
CA PRO A 175 -10.41 -26.99 -31.40
C PRO A 175 -9.86 -26.74 -32.82
N CYS A 176 -8.74 -26.03 -32.99
CA CYS A 176 -8.16 -25.79 -34.31
C CYS A 176 -7.62 -27.10 -34.91
N VAL A 177 -8.02 -27.41 -36.15
CA VAL A 177 -7.67 -28.67 -36.84
C VAL A 177 -6.22 -28.68 -37.35
N LYS A 178 -5.70 -27.50 -37.69
CA LYS A 178 -4.33 -27.25 -38.15
C LYS A 178 -3.82 -25.96 -37.53
N GLU A 179 -2.55 -25.67 -37.77
CA GLU A 179 -1.99 -24.37 -37.47
C GLU A 179 -2.67 -23.28 -38.29
N VAL A 180 -3.09 -22.22 -37.58
CA VAL A 180 -3.79 -21.08 -38.16
C VAL A 180 -3.10 -19.78 -37.76
N GLU A 181 -3.17 -18.82 -38.67
CA GLU A 181 -2.73 -17.45 -38.41
C GLU A 181 -3.90 -16.65 -37.82
N CYS A 182 -3.65 -16.00 -36.68
CA CYS A 182 -4.61 -15.13 -36.03
C CYS A 182 -4.13 -13.67 -36.02
N TYR A 183 -4.99 -12.76 -36.43
CA TYR A 183 -4.71 -11.33 -36.52
C TYR A 183 -5.14 -10.61 -35.24
N VAL A 184 -4.24 -9.83 -34.66
CA VAL A 184 -4.46 -9.09 -33.42
C VAL A 184 -5.01 -7.70 -33.72
N SER A 185 -6.05 -7.28 -33.01
CA SER A 185 -6.58 -5.91 -33.11
C SER A 185 -5.59 -4.87 -32.59
N ARG A 186 -5.36 -3.81 -33.37
CA ARG A 186 -4.59 -2.60 -33.01
C ARG A 186 -3.21 -2.89 -32.36
N PRO A 187 -2.35 -3.73 -32.97
CA PRO A 187 -1.11 -4.19 -32.36
C PRO A 187 -0.12 -3.04 -32.09
N THR A 188 -0.07 -2.05 -32.98
CA THR A 188 0.79 -0.86 -32.84
C THR A 188 0.34 0.03 -31.69
N GLU A 189 -0.96 0.33 -31.60
CA GLU A 189 -1.54 1.12 -30.51
C GLU A 189 -1.33 0.45 -29.15
N LYS A 190 -1.58 -0.87 -29.07
CA LYS A 190 -1.32 -1.67 -27.86
C LYS A 190 0.16 -1.66 -27.48
N SER A 191 1.07 -1.77 -28.45
CA SER A 191 2.51 -1.72 -28.21
C SER A 191 2.97 -0.36 -27.69
N VAL A 192 2.51 0.74 -28.29
CA VAL A 192 2.81 2.10 -27.81
C VAL A 192 2.31 2.29 -26.39
N PHE A 193 1.08 1.85 -26.10
CA PHE A 193 0.49 1.96 -24.78
C PHE A 193 1.25 1.12 -23.73
N LEU A 194 1.65 -0.10 -24.11
CA LEU A 194 2.43 -0.99 -23.27
C LEU A 194 3.77 -0.37 -22.89
N VAL A 195 4.52 0.17 -23.87
CA VAL A 195 5.82 0.82 -23.64
C VAL A 195 5.66 2.08 -22.78
N PHE A 196 4.64 2.89 -23.06
CA PHE A 196 4.33 4.08 -22.28
C PHE A 196 4.03 3.74 -20.82
N MET A 197 3.16 2.76 -20.58
CA MET A 197 2.85 2.28 -19.23
C MET A 197 4.09 1.72 -18.54
N PHE A 198 4.93 0.95 -19.23
CA PHE A 198 6.19 0.45 -18.69
C PHE A 198 7.14 1.58 -18.27
N ALA A 199 7.30 2.61 -19.11
CA ALA A 199 8.16 3.76 -18.82
C ALA A 199 7.68 4.56 -17.60
N VAL A 200 6.38 4.88 -17.53
CA VAL A 200 5.77 5.56 -16.37
C VAL A 200 5.95 4.73 -15.10
N SER A 201 5.79 3.41 -15.21
CA SER A 201 6.02 2.45 -14.11
C SER A 201 7.47 2.45 -13.63
N GLY A 202 8.42 2.38 -14.55
CA GLY A 202 9.85 2.43 -14.25
C GLY A 202 10.25 3.73 -13.56
N VAL A 203 9.79 4.88 -14.08
CA VAL A 203 10.01 6.19 -13.45
C VAL A 203 9.41 6.23 -12.04
N CYS A 204 8.22 5.66 -11.82
CA CYS A 204 7.63 5.56 -10.48
C CYS A 204 8.51 4.75 -9.53
N VAL A 205 8.99 3.58 -9.95
CA VAL A 205 9.86 2.73 -9.13
C VAL A 205 11.15 3.47 -8.78
N LEU A 206 11.78 4.12 -9.75
CA LEU A 206 13.01 4.90 -9.53
C LEU A 206 12.79 6.04 -8.53
N LEU A 207 11.70 6.80 -8.68
CA LEU A 207 11.36 7.88 -7.75
C LEU A 207 11.01 7.35 -6.35
N ASN A 208 10.28 6.24 -6.25
CA ASN A 208 9.99 5.57 -4.97
C ASN A 208 11.29 5.10 -4.28
N LEU A 209 12.22 4.50 -5.02
CA LEU A 209 13.52 4.06 -4.52
C LEU A 209 14.40 5.26 -4.10
N ALA A 210 14.41 6.34 -4.88
CA ALA A 210 15.14 7.55 -4.54
C ALA A 210 14.59 8.20 -3.26
N GLU A 211 13.25 8.28 -3.12
CA GLU A 211 12.60 8.78 -1.90
C GLU A 211 12.95 7.87 -0.71
N LEU A 212 12.84 6.54 -0.87
CA LEU A 212 13.17 5.58 0.19
C LEU A 212 14.64 5.64 0.59
N ASN A 213 15.56 5.74 -0.36
CA ASN A 213 17.00 5.84 -0.11
C ASN A 213 17.34 7.16 0.59
N HIS A 214 16.79 8.29 0.14
CA HIS A 214 17.02 9.58 0.78
C HIS A 214 16.48 9.62 2.21
N LEU A 215 15.27 9.10 2.47
CA LEU A 215 14.71 9.00 3.82
C LEU A 215 15.46 7.98 4.70
N GLY A 216 15.81 6.82 4.13
CA GLY A 216 16.55 5.75 4.77
C GLY A 216 17.94 6.22 5.20
N TRP A 217 18.67 6.87 4.30
CA TRP A 217 20.00 7.41 4.58
C TRP A 217 19.95 8.47 5.69
N ARG A 218 18.96 9.36 5.71
CA ARG A 218 18.79 10.33 6.81
C ARG A 218 18.59 9.64 8.16
N LYS A 219 17.75 8.61 8.23
CA LYS A 219 17.50 7.84 9.47
C LYS A 219 18.72 7.04 9.90
N VAL A 220 19.41 6.39 8.97
CA VAL A 220 20.65 5.65 9.25
C VAL A 220 21.75 6.60 9.73
N ARG A 221 21.97 7.75 9.09
CA ARG A 221 22.93 8.77 9.57
C ARG A 221 22.58 9.32 10.95
N ALA A 222 21.29 9.47 11.28
CA ALA A 222 20.86 9.90 12.61
C ALA A 222 21.13 8.81 13.66
N ALA A 223 20.82 7.55 13.34
CA ALA A 223 21.10 6.41 14.22
C ALA A 223 22.60 6.21 14.45
N VAL A 224 23.42 6.30 13.41
CA VAL A 224 24.90 6.18 13.51
C VAL A 224 25.51 7.32 14.32
N ARG A 225 25.03 8.56 14.17
CA ARG A 225 25.45 9.70 15.01
C ARG A 225 25.07 9.51 16.48
N GLY A 226 23.85 9.03 16.74
CA GLY A 226 23.40 8.70 18.11
C GLY A 226 24.22 7.56 18.75
N ALA A 227 24.57 6.54 17.98
CA ALA A 227 25.42 5.44 18.45
C ALA A 227 26.87 5.89 18.73
N ARG A 228 27.44 6.74 17.87
CA ARG A 228 28.77 7.34 18.11
C ARG A 228 28.79 8.27 19.34
N ALA A 229 27.73 9.04 19.57
CA ALA A 229 27.62 9.89 20.75
C ALA A 229 27.53 9.07 22.06
N ARG A 230 26.76 7.98 22.07
CA ARG A 230 26.72 7.04 23.21
C ARG A 230 28.06 6.36 23.46
N ARG A 231 28.79 5.99 22.41
CA ARG A 231 30.10 5.33 22.52
C ARG A 231 31.22 6.28 22.99
N LYS A 232 31.03 7.61 22.89
CA LYS A 232 31.96 8.62 23.45
C LYS A 232 31.62 9.02 24.90
N SER A 233 30.47 8.59 25.41
CA SER A 233 29.98 8.91 26.76
C SER A 233 30.21 7.76 27.77
N LEU A 234 30.70 6.62 27.28
CA LEU A 234 31.20 5.48 28.04
C LEU A 234 32.73 5.53 28.01
#